data_AF-A0A350T555-F1
#
_entry.id   AF-A0A350T555-F1
#
_cell.length_a   1.000
_cell.length_b   1.000
_cell.length_c   1.000
_cell.angle_alpha   90.00
_cell.angle_beta   90.00
_cell.angle_gamma   90.00
#
_symmetry.space_group_name_H-M   'P 1'
#
loop_
_entity.id
_entity.type
_entity.pdbx_description
1 polymer ?
#
loop_
_entity_poly.entity_id
_entity_poly.type
_entity_poly.pdbx_seq_one_letter_code
_entity_poly.pdbx_strand_id
1 'polypeptide(L)'
;MCRDCGGQFRLDDHVRLIHRSIEDVERISYLAPFISRSAMPKALASPCAGWHYAPRRPITSGHRKREGISMHGIEFFGMPGEDEARPFSRATKAGGLVFVSGHSGGIRGTATEEARAALGIIKSLLEEAGSSMDHVVQVTLLITNSAEYDEINREYKLHFPNGLPARHTARFGVPTTAKCGFACIALAADSQ
;
A
#
# COMPACT_ATOMS: atom_id res chain seq x y z
N MET A 1 31.47 -22.39 63.21
CA MET A 1 32.09 -22.27 61.86
C MET A 1 30.96 -22.30 60.85
N CYS A 2 30.68 -21.37 59.94
CA CYS A 2 31.19 -20.05 59.51
C CYS A 2 29.98 -19.39 58.79
N ARG A 3 29.40 -18.26 59.24
CA ARG A 3 29.61 -16.86 58.77
C ARG A 3 29.45 -16.59 57.27
N ASP A 4 28.49 -15.69 56.96
CA ASP A 4 28.40 -14.66 55.90
C ASP A 4 28.68 -15.08 54.43
N CYS A 5 27.95 -14.61 53.40
CA CYS A 5 27.75 -13.20 53.04
C CYS A 5 26.51 -13.04 52.13
N GLY A 6 25.69 -12.02 52.43
CA GLY A 6 24.81 -11.40 51.45
C GLY A 6 25.61 -10.54 50.47
N GLY A 7 25.17 -10.51 49.21
CA GLY A 7 25.81 -9.76 48.14
C GLY A 7 24.81 -9.40 47.05
N GLN A 8 24.28 -8.19 47.17
CA GLN A 8 23.39 -7.48 46.26
C GLN A 8 23.94 -7.47 44.81
N PHE A 9 23.26 -8.11 43.86
CA PHE A 9 23.60 -7.97 42.45
C PHE A 9 22.97 -6.67 41.91
N ARG A 10 23.80 -5.63 41.78
CA ARG A 10 23.45 -4.35 41.16
C ARG A 10 23.21 -4.55 39.66
N LEU A 11 22.06 -4.08 39.17
CA LEU A 11 21.85 -3.76 37.75
C LEU A 11 22.75 -2.56 37.41
N ASP A 12 23.80 -2.73 36.60
CA ASP A 12 24.48 -1.61 35.91
C ASP A 12 25.46 -2.04 34.78
N ASP A 13 25.27 -3.20 34.12
CA ASP A 13 26.26 -3.73 33.13
C ASP A 13 25.72 -4.02 31.71
N HIS A 14 24.69 -3.29 31.23
CA HIS A 14 24.19 -3.47 29.84
C HIS A 14 24.12 -2.21 28.96
N VAL A 15 24.79 -1.11 29.31
CA VAL A 15 24.76 0.15 28.53
C VAL A 15 26.01 0.38 27.66
N ARG A 16 26.79 -0.66 27.32
CA ARG A 16 27.96 -0.50 26.42
C ARG A 16 28.08 -1.57 25.33
N LEU A 17 26.99 -1.89 24.65
CA LEU A 17 27.06 -2.76 23.47
C LEU A 17 26.04 -2.43 22.36
N ILE A 18 25.77 -1.15 22.08
CA ILE A 18 25.08 -0.72 20.84
C ILE A 18 25.68 0.61 20.37
N HIS A 19 26.97 0.62 20.00
CA HIS A 19 27.59 1.79 19.34
C HIS A 19 28.70 1.43 18.34
N ARG A 20 28.66 0.25 17.73
CA ARG A 20 29.50 -0.10 16.56
C ARG A 20 28.73 -0.98 15.60
N SER A 21 27.92 -0.38 14.72
CA SER A 21 27.46 -1.01 13.47
C SER A 21 26.69 0.00 12.60
N ILE A 22 27.28 1.16 12.31
CA ILE A 22 26.75 2.11 11.30
C ILE A 22 27.76 2.39 10.18
N GLU A 23 29.01 1.89 10.26
CA GLU A 23 30.04 2.20 9.25
C GLU A 23 30.32 1.08 8.23
N ASP A 24 29.59 -0.05 8.26
CA ASP A 24 29.88 -1.21 7.39
C ASP A 24 28.92 -1.41 6.20
N VAL A 25 28.00 -0.47 5.91
CA VAL A 25 27.07 -0.59 4.77
C VAL A 25 27.52 0.21 3.52
N GLU A 26 28.55 1.05 3.62
CA GLU A 26 29.03 1.87 2.49
C GLU A 26 30.15 1.22 1.64
N ARG A 27 30.31 -0.11 1.66
CA ARG A 27 31.40 -0.80 0.94
C ARG A 27 30.97 -1.99 0.08
N ILE A 28 29.85 -1.89 -0.62
CA ILE A 28 29.58 -2.79 -1.76
C ILE A 28 29.32 -1.96 -3.02
N SER A 29 30.43 -1.55 -3.65
CA SER A 29 30.52 -1.29 -5.08
C SER A 29 31.25 -2.46 -5.75
N TYR A 30 31.17 -2.58 -7.09
CA TYR A 30 31.86 -3.56 -7.99
C TYR A 30 31.09 -4.87 -8.23
N LEU A 31 30.76 -5.36 -9.44
CA LEU A 31 31.13 -5.06 -10.84
C LEU A 31 30.03 -5.60 -11.77
N ALA A 32 29.52 -4.78 -12.70
CA ALA A 32 28.81 -5.26 -13.89
C ALA A 32 29.78 -5.22 -15.08
N PRO A 33 30.03 -6.34 -15.80
CA PRO A 33 30.87 -6.28 -16.98
C PRO A 33 30.11 -5.66 -18.15
N PHE A 34 30.77 -4.63 -18.69
CA PHE A 34 30.58 -3.97 -19.97
C PHE A 34 30.47 -4.99 -21.12
N ILE A 35 29.26 -5.28 -21.59
CA ILE A 35 29.06 -6.01 -22.86
C ILE A 35 29.13 -4.98 -23.99
N SER A 36 30.25 -5.05 -24.71
CA SER A 36 30.54 -4.32 -25.95
C SER A 36 29.44 -4.52 -26.99
N ARG A 37 28.83 -3.42 -27.44
CA ARG A 37 28.01 -3.34 -28.65
C ARG A 37 28.91 -3.34 -29.88
N SER A 38 29.34 -4.50 -30.37
CA SER A 38 29.84 -4.63 -31.74
C SER A 38 29.95 -6.09 -32.16
N ALA A 39 28.85 -6.66 -32.66
CA ALA A 39 28.79 -7.68 -33.71
C ALA A 39 27.42 -8.38 -33.66
N MET A 40 26.49 -7.96 -34.52
CA MET A 40 25.45 -8.86 -35.01
C MET A 40 25.38 -8.75 -36.54
N PRO A 41 25.44 -9.88 -37.26
CA PRO A 41 25.49 -9.88 -38.72
C PRO A 41 24.14 -9.53 -39.35
N LYS A 42 24.22 -8.82 -40.48
CA LYS A 42 23.09 -8.56 -41.38
C LYS A 42 22.55 -9.88 -41.92
N ALA A 43 21.30 -10.22 -41.59
CA ALA A 43 20.56 -11.29 -42.23
C ALA A 43 19.25 -10.73 -42.83
N LEU A 44 19.32 -10.53 -44.14
CA LEU A 44 18.30 -10.81 -45.16
C LEU A 44 16.83 -10.47 -44.87
N ALA A 45 16.38 -9.45 -45.62
CA ALA A 45 14.99 -9.17 -45.90
C ALA A 45 14.29 -10.31 -46.65
N SER A 46 13.01 -10.53 -46.34
CA SER A 46 11.99 -10.90 -47.34
C SER A 46 10.57 -10.57 -46.86
N PRO A 47 9.62 -10.32 -47.79
CA PRO A 47 8.43 -9.50 -47.56
C PRO A 47 7.14 -10.34 -47.51
N CYS A 48 6.24 -10.04 -46.58
CA CYS A 48 4.85 -10.55 -46.62
C CYS A 48 3.86 -9.45 -46.23
N ALA A 49 3.33 -8.80 -47.28
CA ALA A 49 1.91 -8.48 -47.50
C ALA A 49 1.03 -8.01 -46.30
N GLY A 50 0.62 -6.74 -46.38
CA GLY A 50 -0.80 -6.40 -46.51
C GLY A 50 -1.71 -6.56 -45.29
N TRP A 51 -1.49 -5.78 -44.23
CA TRP A 51 -2.54 -5.50 -43.26
C TRP A 51 -3.30 -4.24 -43.70
N HIS A 52 -4.46 -4.46 -44.33
CA HIS A 52 -5.41 -3.39 -44.62
C HIS A 52 -5.97 -2.87 -43.30
N TYR A 53 -5.69 -1.60 -42.99
CA TYR A 53 -6.29 -0.89 -41.86
C TYR A 53 -7.77 -0.68 -42.15
N ALA A 54 -8.66 -1.40 -41.46
CA ALA A 54 -10.09 -1.10 -41.51
C ALA A 54 -10.35 0.24 -40.78
N PRO A 55 -11.16 1.16 -41.35
CA PRO A 55 -11.46 2.42 -40.68
C PRO A 55 -12.25 2.16 -39.39
N ARG A 56 -11.75 2.70 -38.27
CA ARG A 56 -12.45 2.66 -36.98
C ARG A 56 -13.77 3.43 -37.12
N ARG A 57 -14.88 2.77 -36.78
CA ARG A 57 -16.18 3.44 -36.66
C ARG A 57 -16.12 4.47 -35.53
N PRO A 58 -16.86 5.60 -35.62
CA PRO A 58 -16.89 6.58 -34.55
C PRO A 58 -17.51 5.94 -33.30
N ILE A 59 -16.80 6.02 -32.19
CA ILE A 59 -17.33 5.62 -30.88
C ILE A 59 -18.27 6.74 -30.44
N THR A 60 -19.57 6.48 -30.42
CA THR A 60 -20.53 7.40 -29.81
C THR A 60 -20.34 7.34 -28.29
N SER A 61 -20.07 8.49 -27.67
CA SER A 61 -19.79 8.63 -26.25
C SER A 61 -21.07 8.49 -25.42
N GLY A 62 -21.53 7.26 -25.24
CA GLY A 62 -22.45 6.91 -24.17
C GLY A 62 -21.66 6.63 -22.89
N HIS A 63 -21.61 7.59 -21.97
CA HIS A 63 -21.10 7.36 -20.61
C HIS A 63 -22.08 6.45 -19.85
N ARG A 64 -22.00 5.16 -20.13
CA ARG A 64 -22.63 4.12 -19.31
C ARG A 64 -21.70 3.89 -18.13
N LYS A 65 -22.17 4.15 -16.90
CA LYS A 65 -21.50 3.66 -15.68
C LYS A 65 -21.24 2.17 -15.90
N ARG A 66 -19.97 1.76 -15.94
CA ARG A 66 -19.61 0.34 -15.97
C ARG A 66 -19.95 -0.20 -14.60
N GLU A 67 -21.11 -0.85 -14.47
CA GLU A 67 -21.38 -1.72 -13.33
C GLU A 67 -20.25 -2.75 -13.25
N GLY A 68 -19.78 -3.03 -12.04
CA GLY A 68 -18.57 -3.79 -11.77
C GLY A 68 -18.50 -5.08 -12.60
N ILE A 69 -17.35 -5.33 -13.22
CA ILE A 69 -17.11 -6.56 -13.96
C ILE A 69 -16.99 -7.69 -12.93
N SER A 70 -18.08 -8.44 -12.75
CA SER A 70 -18.09 -9.66 -11.94
C SER A 70 -17.58 -10.81 -12.77
N MET A 71 -16.40 -11.32 -12.43
CA MET A 71 -15.94 -12.62 -12.89
C MET A 71 -15.60 -13.46 -11.65
N HIS A 72 -16.23 -14.64 -11.54
CA HIS A 72 -16.00 -15.62 -10.47
C HIS A 72 -16.32 -15.16 -9.03
N GLY A 73 -17.32 -14.29 -8.83
CA GLY A 73 -17.71 -13.83 -7.48
C GLY A 73 -16.74 -12.83 -6.86
N ILE A 74 -15.94 -12.18 -7.72
CA ILE A 74 -15.06 -11.07 -7.36
C ILE A 74 -15.62 -9.80 -7.99
N GLU A 75 -15.85 -8.77 -7.18
CA GLU A 75 -16.24 -7.44 -7.62
C GLU A 75 -15.07 -6.47 -7.45
N PHE A 76 -14.74 -5.72 -8.49
CA PHE A 76 -13.65 -4.74 -8.47
C PHE A 76 -14.17 -3.31 -8.39
N PHE A 77 -13.57 -2.51 -7.52
CA PHE A 77 -13.92 -1.10 -7.30
C PHE A 77 -12.73 -0.21 -7.69
N GLY A 78 -12.99 0.81 -8.49
CA GLY A 78 -11.97 1.75 -8.98
C GLY A 78 -10.83 1.06 -9.72
N MET A 79 -11.14 0.22 -10.72
CA MET A 79 -10.12 -0.30 -11.63
C MET A 79 -9.41 0.85 -12.36
N PRO A 80 -8.08 0.74 -12.57
CA PRO A 80 -7.35 1.74 -13.33
C PRO A 80 -7.85 1.81 -14.78
N GLY A 81 -7.98 3.02 -15.32
CA GLY A 81 -8.15 3.22 -16.76
C GLY A 81 -6.88 2.87 -17.56
N GLU A 82 -6.98 2.82 -18.88
CA GLU A 82 -5.86 2.51 -19.78
C GLU A 82 -4.67 3.47 -19.60
N ASP A 83 -4.94 4.72 -19.26
CA ASP A 83 -3.93 5.78 -19.06
C ASP A 83 -3.43 5.89 -17.61
N GLU A 84 -3.94 5.08 -16.68
CA GLU A 84 -3.50 5.10 -15.28
C GLU A 84 -2.33 4.14 -15.05
N ALA A 85 -1.19 4.66 -14.58
CA ALA A 85 0.00 3.86 -14.29
C ALA A 85 -0.17 2.88 -13.11
N ARG A 86 -1.27 2.96 -12.36
CA ARG A 86 -1.52 2.14 -11.16
C ARG A 86 -1.88 0.71 -11.57
N PRO A 87 -1.14 -0.33 -11.14
CA PRO A 87 -1.40 -1.73 -11.55
C PRO A 87 -2.38 -2.47 -10.61
N PHE A 88 -3.30 -1.76 -9.93
CA PHE A 88 -4.19 -2.34 -8.93
C PHE A 88 -5.53 -1.59 -8.82
N SER A 89 -6.58 -2.30 -8.44
CA SER A 89 -7.89 -1.73 -8.11
C SER A 89 -7.86 -1.03 -6.75
N ARG A 90 -8.73 -0.04 -6.55
CA ARG A 90 -8.85 0.66 -5.25
C ARG A 90 -9.40 -0.24 -4.16
N ALA A 91 -10.35 -1.10 -4.50
CA ALA A 91 -10.81 -2.16 -3.62
C ALA A 91 -11.31 -3.37 -4.42
N THR A 92 -11.47 -4.50 -3.74
CA THR A 92 -12.04 -5.72 -4.29
C THR A 92 -12.91 -6.39 -3.24
N LYS A 93 -14.10 -6.84 -3.62
CA LYS A 93 -15.00 -7.62 -2.75
C LYS A 93 -15.02 -9.06 -3.23
N ALA A 94 -14.72 -10.00 -2.33
CA ALA A 94 -14.71 -11.42 -2.61
C ALA A 94 -14.85 -12.23 -1.32
N GLY A 95 -15.59 -13.33 -1.35
CA GLY A 95 -15.67 -14.28 -0.22
C GLY A 95 -16.17 -13.67 1.09
N GLY A 96 -17.13 -12.74 1.05
CA GLY A 96 -17.66 -12.07 2.24
C GLY A 96 -16.73 -10.99 2.83
N LEU A 97 -15.65 -10.63 2.13
CA LEU A 97 -14.69 -9.62 2.56
C LEU A 97 -14.56 -8.51 1.52
N VAL A 98 -14.23 -7.31 1.99
CA VAL A 98 -13.79 -6.17 1.18
C VAL A 98 -12.32 -5.90 1.48
N PHE A 99 -11.49 -5.99 0.45
CA PHE A 99 -10.07 -5.70 0.50
C PHE A 99 -9.83 -4.31 -0.08
N VAL A 100 -9.38 -3.37 0.74
CA VAL A 100 -9.11 -1.99 0.33
C VAL A 100 -7.61 -1.79 0.20
N SER A 101 -7.17 -1.35 -0.98
CA SER A 101 -5.77 -1.03 -1.27
C SER A 101 -5.27 0.16 -0.42
N GLY A 102 -3.96 0.37 -0.40
CA GLY A 102 -3.35 1.49 0.33
C GLY A 102 -3.73 2.86 -0.25
N HIS A 103 -4.19 3.78 0.60
CA HIS A 103 -4.57 5.15 0.25
C HIS A 103 -3.92 6.18 1.18
N SER A 104 -3.36 7.25 0.63
CA SER A 104 -2.66 8.33 1.35
C SER A 104 -3.40 9.67 1.39
N GLY A 105 -4.70 9.70 1.07
CA GLY A 105 -5.51 10.91 1.10
C GLY A 105 -5.37 11.83 -0.12
N GLY A 106 -4.27 11.75 -0.87
CA GLY A 106 -4.09 12.48 -2.14
C GLY A 106 -3.94 14.00 -1.99
N ILE A 107 -3.76 14.48 -0.76
CA ILE A 107 -3.51 15.88 -0.44
C ILE A 107 -2.12 16.03 0.17
N ARG A 108 -1.61 17.26 0.24
CA ARG A 108 -0.40 17.61 0.98
C ARG A 108 -0.80 18.50 2.14
N GLY A 109 -0.51 18.06 3.36
CA GLY A 109 -0.90 18.79 4.55
C GLY A 109 -0.17 18.30 5.80
N THR A 110 -0.75 18.60 6.95
CA THR A 110 -0.36 18.00 8.23
C THR A 110 -0.62 16.49 8.24
N ALA A 111 0.01 15.76 9.15
CA ALA A 111 -0.21 14.32 9.26
C ALA A 111 -1.67 14.00 9.63
N THR A 112 -2.31 14.87 10.42
CA THR A 112 -3.75 14.83 10.72
C THR A 112 -4.60 14.95 9.46
N GLU A 113 -4.34 15.96 8.62
CA GLU A 113 -5.14 16.20 7.40
C GLU A 113 -5.01 15.06 6.41
N GLU A 114 -3.78 14.57 6.19
CA GLU A 114 -3.54 13.43 5.31
C GLU A 114 -4.20 12.15 5.83
N ALA A 115 -4.14 11.89 7.15
CA ALA A 115 -4.81 10.75 7.76
C ALA A 115 -6.33 10.82 7.61
N ARG A 116 -6.92 12.00 7.86
CA ARG A 116 -8.35 12.24 7.67
C ARG A 116 -8.78 12.00 6.23
N ALA A 117 -8.02 12.54 5.27
CA ALA A 117 -8.32 12.37 3.85
C ALA A 117 -8.19 10.90 3.42
N ALA A 118 -7.17 10.19 3.90
CA ALA A 118 -6.96 8.78 3.60
C ALA A 118 -8.08 7.89 4.15
N LEU A 119 -8.48 8.08 5.41
CA LEU A 119 -9.57 7.34 6.04
C LEU A 119 -10.92 7.69 5.42
N GLY A 120 -11.12 8.95 4.98
CA GLY A 120 -12.30 9.36 4.22
C GLY A 120 -12.44 8.62 2.89
N ILE A 121 -11.33 8.44 2.17
CA ILE A 121 -11.31 7.61 0.95
C ILE A 121 -11.71 6.17 1.23
N ILE A 122 -11.14 5.57 2.30
CA ILE A 122 -11.46 4.20 2.69
C ILE A 122 -12.94 4.07 3.00
N LYS A 123 -13.49 4.99 3.80
CA LYS A 123 -14.92 5.03 4.12
C LYS A 123 -15.78 5.01 2.86
N SER A 124 -15.50 5.89 1.89
CA SER A 124 -16.26 5.93 0.64
C SER A 124 -16.15 4.66 -0.18
N LEU A 125 -14.99 4.00 -0.22
CA LEU A 125 -14.81 2.72 -0.91
C LEU A 125 -15.56 1.57 -0.22
N LEU A 126 -15.57 1.55 1.11
CA LEU A 126 -16.34 0.57 1.87
C LEU A 126 -17.83 0.77 1.63
N GLU A 127 -18.32 2.00 1.65
CA GLU A 127 -19.73 2.33 1.34
C GLU A 127 -20.10 1.91 -0.10
N GLU A 128 -19.23 2.17 -1.09
CA GLU A 128 -19.43 1.72 -2.47
C GLU A 128 -19.51 0.20 -2.58
N ALA A 129 -18.76 -0.53 -1.75
CA ALA A 129 -18.78 -1.98 -1.68
C ALA A 129 -19.90 -2.56 -0.79
N GLY A 130 -20.78 -1.72 -0.24
CA GLY A 130 -21.85 -2.14 0.66
C GLY A 130 -21.39 -2.52 2.06
N SER A 131 -20.24 -2.03 2.51
CA SER A 131 -19.67 -2.20 3.85
C SER A 131 -19.63 -0.86 4.59
N SER A 132 -18.92 -0.79 5.72
CA SER A 132 -18.78 0.42 6.52
C SER A 132 -17.49 0.39 7.34
N MET A 133 -17.11 1.54 7.92
CA MET A 133 -15.97 1.62 8.85
C MET A 133 -16.15 0.74 10.10
N ASP A 134 -17.39 0.51 10.54
CA ASP A 134 -17.69 -0.38 11.68
C ASP A 134 -17.43 -1.86 11.36
N HIS A 135 -17.35 -2.22 10.07
CA HIS A 135 -17.09 -3.60 9.63
C HIS A 135 -15.60 -3.86 9.34
N VAL A 136 -14.73 -2.88 9.58
CA VAL A 136 -13.28 -3.06 9.38
C VAL A 136 -12.72 -3.98 10.45
N VAL A 137 -12.13 -5.10 10.02
CA VAL A 137 -11.55 -6.11 10.91
C VAL A 137 -10.04 -5.95 11.05
N GLN A 138 -9.37 -5.40 10.03
CA GLN A 138 -7.91 -5.22 10.04
C GLN A 138 -7.51 -3.96 9.28
N VAL A 139 -6.55 -3.20 9.83
CA VAL A 139 -5.95 -2.00 9.21
C VAL A 139 -4.44 -2.18 9.11
N THR A 140 -3.88 -1.79 7.96
CA THR A 140 -2.43 -1.61 7.79
C THR A 140 -2.16 -0.12 7.67
N LEU A 141 -1.36 0.41 8.60
CA LEU A 141 -0.90 1.79 8.62
C LEU A 141 0.53 1.86 8.08
N LEU A 142 0.74 2.65 7.04
CA LEU A 142 2.04 3.00 6.50
C LEU A 142 2.38 4.43 6.91
N ILE A 143 3.60 4.66 7.40
CA ILE A 143 4.08 6.01 7.78
C ILE A 143 5.44 6.31 7.16
N THR A 144 5.70 7.58 6.89
CA THR A 144 7.03 8.02 6.44
C THR A 144 7.90 8.40 7.65
N ASN A 145 7.36 9.22 8.56
CA ASN A 145 8.06 9.70 9.74
C ASN A 145 7.41 9.21 11.04
N SER A 146 8.16 8.49 11.88
CA SER A 146 7.68 8.04 13.19
C SER A 146 7.40 9.17 14.17
N ALA A 147 7.97 10.37 13.99
CA ALA A 147 7.66 11.52 14.84
C ALA A 147 6.20 11.99 14.68
N GLU A 148 5.55 11.67 13.56
CA GLU A 148 4.16 12.06 13.27
C GLU A 148 3.16 10.97 13.70
N TYR A 149 3.64 9.85 14.26
CA TYR A 149 2.83 8.68 14.56
C TYR A 149 1.69 8.97 15.55
N ASP A 150 1.98 9.72 16.62
CA ASP A 150 0.98 10.05 17.65
C ASP A 150 -0.10 10.99 17.12
N GLU A 151 0.26 11.90 16.22
CA GLU A 151 -0.69 12.78 15.54
C GLU A 151 -1.65 11.96 14.66
N ILE A 152 -1.10 11.07 13.84
CA ILE A 152 -1.88 10.16 12.99
C ILE A 152 -2.81 9.27 13.83
N ASN A 153 -2.31 8.76 14.96
CA ASN A 153 -3.10 7.91 15.86
C ASN A 153 -4.28 8.64 16.49
N ARG A 154 -4.13 9.94 16.80
CA ARG A 154 -5.24 10.74 17.35
C ARG A 154 -6.36 10.88 16.34
N GLU A 155 -6.04 11.23 15.09
CA GLU A 155 -7.03 11.29 14.02
C GLU A 155 -7.66 9.91 13.77
N TYR A 156 -6.84 8.85 13.65
CA TYR A 156 -7.31 7.49 13.39
C TYR A 156 -8.40 7.02 14.36
N LYS A 157 -8.24 7.27 15.66
CA LYS A 157 -9.23 6.85 16.68
C LYS A 157 -10.61 7.48 16.48
N LEU A 158 -10.69 8.67 15.87
CA LEU A 158 -11.96 9.36 15.62
C LEU A 158 -12.83 8.61 14.60
N HIS A 159 -12.22 7.78 13.75
CA HIS A 159 -12.92 7.01 12.71
C HIS A 159 -13.42 5.64 13.21
N PHE A 160 -13.07 5.25 14.43
CA PHE A 160 -13.39 3.95 15.02
C PHE A 160 -13.94 4.07 16.45
N PRO A 161 -15.08 4.77 16.65
CA PRO A 161 -15.65 5.01 17.98
C PRO A 161 -16.15 3.73 18.67
N ASN A 162 -16.49 2.70 17.89
CA ASN A 162 -17.14 1.48 18.36
C ASN A 162 -16.17 0.31 18.62
N GLY A 163 -14.86 0.55 18.47
CA GLY A 163 -13.83 -0.46 18.66
C GLY A 163 -12.69 -0.31 17.66
N LEU A 164 -11.46 -0.58 18.09
CA LEU A 164 -10.27 -0.45 17.23
C LEU A 164 -9.98 -1.78 16.52
N PRO A 165 -9.92 -1.80 15.18
CA PRO A 165 -9.55 -2.99 14.42
C PRO A 165 -8.15 -3.50 14.75
N ALA A 166 -7.88 -4.78 14.44
CA ALA A 166 -6.52 -5.32 14.48
C ALA A 166 -5.63 -4.48 13.55
N ARG A 167 -4.40 -4.17 13.98
CA ARG A 167 -3.56 -3.20 13.25
C ARG A 167 -2.11 -3.65 13.10
N HIS A 168 -1.58 -3.48 11.89
CA HIS A 168 -0.15 -3.54 11.60
C HIS A 168 0.35 -2.14 11.22
N THR A 169 1.54 -1.75 11.68
CA THR A 169 2.18 -0.48 11.29
C THR A 169 3.56 -0.73 10.73
N ALA A 170 3.85 -0.15 9.57
CA ALA A 170 5.15 -0.24 8.92
C ALA A 170 5.55 1.11 8.31
N ARG A 171 6.82 1.24 7.91
CA ARG A 171 7.27 2.38 7.11
C ARG A 171 7.02 2.14 5.63
N PHE A 172 6.82 3.20 4.85
CA PHE A 172 6.78 3.07 3.40
C PHE A 172 8.12 2.53 2.87
N GLY A 173 8.05 1.48 2.05
CA GLY A 173 9.22 0.92 1.35
C GLY A 173 9.45 1.53 -0.04
N VAL A 174 8.51 2.33 -0.53
CA VAL A 174 8.59 3.02 -1.84
C VAL A 174 8.77 4.52 -1.64
N PRO A 175 9.50 5.21 -2.53
CA PRO A 175 9.58 6.67 -2.50
C PRO A 175 8.18 7.29 -2.57
N THR A 176 7.82 8.09 -1.56
CA THR A 176 6.53 8.78 -1.49
C THR A 176 6.68 10.10 -0.75
N THR A 177 5.84 11.07 -1.10
CA THR A 177 5.70 12.33 -0.35
C THR A 177 4.58 12.26 0.69
N ALA A 178 3.81 11.18 0.71
CA ALA A 178 2.76 10.98 1.70
C ALA A 178 3.35 10.78 3.09
N LYS A 179 2.75 11.40 4.10
CA LYS A 179 3.11 11.20 5.52
C LYS A 179 2.57 9.88 6.04
N CYS A 180 1.37 9.50 5.60
CA CYS A 180 0.73 8.25 5.97
C CYS A 180 -0.08 7.63 4.83
N GLY A 181 -0.41 6.35 5.00
CA GLY A 181 -1.37 5.66 4.15
C GLY A 181 -2.03 4.51 4.90
N PHE A 182 -3.27 4.21 4.52
CA PHE A 182 -4.07 3.19 5.16
C PHE A 182 -4.55 2.18 4.11
N ALA A 183 -4.49 0.91 4.46
CA ALA A 183 -5.19 -0.18 3.77
C ALA A 183 -6.03 -0.92 4.82
N CYS A 184 -7.10 -1.59 4.39
CA CYS A 184 -7.91 -2.35 5.34
C CYS A 184 -8.59 -3.56 4.72
N ILE A 185 -9.03 -4.46 5.59
CA ILE A 185 -9.93 -5.55 5.29
C ILE A 185 -11.18 -5.34 6.14
N ALA A 186 -12.35 -5.44 5.51
CA ALA A 186 -13.65 -5.32 6.17
C ALA A 186 -14.57 -6.48 5.80
N LEU A 187 -15.57 -6.74 6.62
CA LEU A 187 -16.67 -7.64 6.26
C LEU A 187 -17.52 -6.98 5.16
N ALA A 188 -17.82 -7.71 4.09
CA ALA A 188 -18.86 -7.29 3.16
C ALA A 188 -20.22 -7.46 3.85
N ALA A 189 -21.20 -6.60 3.56
CA ALA A 189 -22.57 -6.92 3.97
C ALA A 189 -22.98 -8.26 3.36
N ASP A 190 -23.60 -9.11 4.18
CA ASP A 190 -24.09 -10.41 3.72
C ASP A 190 -25.01 -10.19 2.52
N SER A 191 -24.65 -10.81 1.40
CA SER A 191 -25.53 -10.95 0.26
C SER A 191 -26.57 -12.00 0.65
N GLN A 192 -27.63 -11.57 1.35
CA GLN A 192 -28.81 -12.41 1.61
C GLN A 192 -29.45 -12.84 0.29
#